data_AF-A0A318YJL4-F1
#
_entry.id   AF-A0A318YJL4-F1
#
_cell.length_a   1.000
_cell.length_b   1.000
_cell.length_c   1.000
_cell.angle_alpha   90.00
_cell.angle_beta   90.00
_cell.angle_gamma   90.00
#
_symmetry.space_group_name_H-M   'P 1'
#
loop_
_entity.id
_entity.type
_entity.pdbx_description
1 polymer ?
#
loop_
_entity_poly.entity_id
_entity_poly.type
_entity_poly.pdbx_seq_one_letter_code
_entity_poly.pdbx_strand_id
1 'polypeptide(L)'
;MGALKLNLPSSPCIQVFKRNRQRKLLYAGLSLVFILVLWGTLLISSGERYAGLQGLRSADGLSLATITNETLGFERIFCINLPSRPDKRDAITLGSSVTQFRVDWIDGVSSEDMSPKAYPPRYDEPDRPRMLAGEIGSWRAHLNAMQRIVSERITSALILEDDVDWDVTLKNQLQEFALGTQALQPEHHPKTTPYGDDWDILWLGHCGTKCQKKTPFYILKNDPTSIPVYGLPQYWAGPAVHELVDNIKHNRIICKTSLAVCSSAYAVSFNAAQKILAALSVLPDDESMPPGQSVVYDVMLGRLCETGYLRCISSHPSLFGNWKGAGLPSKGSDIQYKYDGPREQKTFEGASFQGLVYSTMFNLGTLLDGGRVVVSNVNDVMKPKLDLRKVRRIEGGLHVLDYEEMVLSSVG
;
A
#
# COMPACT_ATOMS: atom_id res chain seq x y z
N MET A 1 -58.26 35.45 81.38
CA MET A 1 -56.93 36.02 81.64
C MET A 1 -56.21 35.10 82.61
N GLY A 2 -54.99 34.64 82.28
CA GLY A 2 -54.20 33.71 83.08
C GLY A 2 -53.83 32.45 82.30
N ALA A 3 -52.54 32.34 81.93
CA ALA A 3 -51.96 31.32 81.06
C ALA A 3 -51.91 29.92 81.71
N LEU A 4 -51.98 28.86 80.90
CA LEU A 4 -51.42 27.56 81.28
C LEU A 4 -50.76 26.85 80.09
N LYS A 5 -49.53 26.42 80.38
CA LYS A 5 -48.52 25.81 79.51
C LYS A 5 -48.95 24.44 78.97
N LEU A 6 -48.67 24.18 77.70
CA LEU A 6 -48.66 22.85 77.11
C LEU A 6 -47.20 22.40 76.90
N ASN A 7 -46.80 21.38 77.65
CA ASN A 7 -45.53 20.66 77.49
C ASN A 7 -45.65 19.67 76.32
N LEU A 8 -44.72 19.72 75.37
CA LEU A 8 -44.50 18.67 74.36
C LEU A 8 -43.21 17.92 74.69
N PRO A 9 -43.22 16.56 74.70
CA PRO A 9 -42.08 15.74 75.11
C PRO A 9 -41.01 15.64 74.02
N SER A 10 -39.74 15.62 74.44
CA SER A 10 -38.57 15.38 73.61
C SER A 10 -38.47 13.89 73.22
N SER A 11 -38.29 13.61 71.93
CA SER A 11 -37.95 12.26 71.44
C SER A 11 -36.45 11.98 71.60
N PRO A 12 -36.04 10.74 71.94
CA PRO A 12 -34.66 10.45 72.34
C PRO A 12 -33.72 10.24 71.14
N CYS A 13 -32.54 10.87 71.21
CA CYS A 13 -31.47 10.90 70.21
C CYS A 13 -30.85 9.53 69.83
N ILE A 14 -31.25 8.44 70.50
CA ILE A 14 -30.57 7.13 70.45
C ILE A 14 -30.97 6.29 69.21
N GLN A 15 -32.18 6.42 68.68
CA GLN A 15 -32.62 5.60 67.53
C GLN A 15 -32.00 6.01 66.19
N VAL A 16 -31.59 7.27 66.02
CA VAL A 16 -30.98 7.77 64.77
C VAL A 16 -29.56 7.22 64.58
N PHE A 17 -28.80 7.04 65.67
CA PHE A 17 -27.41 6.59 65.60
C PHE A 17 -27.28 5.11 65.19
N LYS A 18 -28.18 4.24 65.66
CA LYS A 18 -28.16 2.80 65.36
C LYS A 18 -28.50 2.52 63.89
N ARG A 19 -29.45 3.27 63.31
CA ARG A 19 -29.87 3.15 61.89
C ARG A 19 -28.77 3.60 60.92
N ASN A 20 -27.95 4.57 61.32
CA ASN A 20 -26.84 5.06 60.49
C ASN A 20 -25.65 4.08 60.46
N ARG A 21 -25.37 3.37 61.56
CA ARG A 21 -24.29 2.37 61.63
C ARG A 21 -24.59 1.11 60.79
N GLN A 22 -25.85 0.64 60.80
CA GLN A 22 -26.24 -0.51 59.96
C GLN A 22 -26.21 -0.20 58.47
N ARG A 23 -26.62 1.01 58.05
CA ARG A 23 -26.47 1.45 56.65
C ARG A 23 -25.01 1.51 56.21
N LYS A 24 -24.12 2.06 57.03
CA LYS A 24 -22.67 2.11 56.73
C LYS A 24 -22.05 0.72 56.56
N LEU A 25 -22.44 -0.26 57.38
CA LEU A 25 -21.98 -1.65 57.25
C LEU A 25 -22.52 -2.32 55.98
N LEU A 26 -23.76 -2.02 55.59
CA LEU A 26 -24.38 -2.56 54.37
C LEU A 26 -23.73 -1.98 53.10
N TYR A 27 -23.42 -0.67 53.10
CA TYR A 27 -22.67 -0.03 52.01
C TYR A 27 -21.22 -0.55 51.93
N ALA A 28 -20.55 -0.76 53.06
CA ALA A 28 -19.20 -1.34 53.07
C ALA A 28 -19.18 -2.78 52.51
N GLY A 29 -20.18 -3.59 52.85
CA GLY A 29 -20.34 -4.94 52.31
C GLY A 29 -20.58 -4.95 50.79
N LEU A 30 -21.46 -4.08 50.30
CA LEU A 30 -21.72 -3.95 48.86
C LEU A 30 -20.50 -3.45 48.09
N SER A 31 -19.74 -2.50 48.63
CA SER A 31 -18.49 -2.03 48.00
C SER A 31 -17.44 -3.13 47.92
N LEU A 32 -17.31 -3.98 48.95
CA LEU A 32 -16.35 -5.09 48.94
C LEU A 32 -16.72 -6.15 47.90
N VAL A 33 -18.01 -6.49 47.77
CA VAL A 33 -18.49 -7.42 46.74
C VAL A 33 -18.24 -6.84 45.34
N PHE A 34 -18.50 -5.55 45.15
CA PHE A 34 -18.25 -4.89 43.86
C PHE A 34 -16.76 -4.90 43.50
N ILE A 35 -15.87 -4.63 44.47
CA ILE A 35 -14.42 -4.70 44.28
C ILE A 35 -13.97 -6.12 43.95
N LEU A 36 -14.49 -7.15 44.64
CA LEU A 36 -14.14 -8.54 44.39
C LEU A 36 -14.62 -9.04 43.02
N VAL A 37 -15.81 -8.60 42.58
CA VAL A 37 -16.32 -8.88 41.23
C VAL A 37 -15.46 -8.18 40.18
N LEU A 38 -15.12 -6.90 40.37
CA LEU A 38 -14.18 -6.17 39.49
C LEU A 38 -12.83 -6.87 39.41
N TRP A 39 -12.25 -7.26 40.54
CA TRP A 39 -10.96 -7.96 40.60
C TRP A 39 -11.03 -9.34 39.93
N GLY A 40 -12.11 -10.09 40.15
CA GLY A 40 -12.34 -11.38 39.49
C GLY A 40 -12.48 -11.25 37.97
N THR A 41 -13.24 -10.25 37.50
CA THR A 41 -13.35 -9.98 36.05
C THR A 41 -12.03 -9.53 35.43
N LEU A 42 -11.24 -8.74 36.15
CA LEU A 42 -9.92 -8.29 35.69
C LEU A 42 -8.92 -9.45 35.60
N LEU A 43 -8.93 -10.38 36.56
CA LEU A 43 -8.07 -11.57 36.57
C LEU A 43 -8.46 -12.62 35.52
N ILE A 44 -9.75 -12.79 35.23
CA ILE A 44 -10.22 -13.69 34.17
C ILE A 44 -9.95 -13.06 32.79
N SER A 45 -10.12 -11.74 32.64
CA SER A 45 -9.82 -11.02 31.39
C SER A 45 -8.32 -10.95 31.06
N SER A 46 -7.45 -11.00 32.06
CA SER A 46 -6.00 -10.97 31.84
C SER A 46 -5.49 -12.33 31.36
N GLY A 47 -6.05 -13.45 31.84
CA GLY A 47 -5.71 -14.80 31.38
C GLY A 47 -6.00 -15.06 29.89
N GLU A 48 -7.12 -14.56 29.37
CA GLU A 48 -7.47 -14.72 27.95
C GLU A 48 -6.64 -13.83 27.00
N ARG A 49 -6.22 -12.64 27.46
CA ARG A 49 -5.40 -11.71 26.65
C ARG A 49 -4.00 -12.27 26.34
N TYR A 50 -3.40 -13.05 27.25
CA TYR A 50 -2.07 -13.62 27.01
C TYR A 50 -2.09 -14.83 26.07
N ALA A 51 -3.14 -15.65 26.08
CA ALA A 51 -3.32 -16.73 25.12
C ALA A 51 -3.66 -16.22 23.71
N GLY A 52 -4.47 -15.16 23.61
CA GLY A 52 -4.79 -14.50 22.34
C GLY A 52 -3.58 -13.88 21.62
N LEU A 53 -2.64 -13.27 22.37
CA LEU A 53 -1.45 -12.63 21.79
C LEU A 53 -0.46 -13.62 21.15
N GLN A 54 -0.31 -14.83 21.72
CA GLN A 54 0.52 -15.89 21.13
C GLN A 54 -0.14 -16.50 19.89
N GLY A 55 -1.47 -16.66 19.90
CA GLY A 55 -2.24 -17.10 18.72
C GLY A 55 -2.20 -16.10 17.56
N LEU A 56 -2.33 -14.80 17.85
CA LEU A 56 -2.24 -13.71 16.87
C LEU A 56 -0.84 -13.61 16.24
N ARG A 57 0.24 -13.64 17.03
CA ARG A 57 1.62 -13.64 16.49
C ARG A 57 1.92 -14.87 15.63
N SER A 58 1.35 -16.02 15.98
CA SER A 58 1.50 -17.25 15.18
C SER A 58 0.69 -17.20 13.89
N ALA A 59 -0.50 -16.59 13.90
CA ALA A 59 -1.33 -16.37 12.71
C ALA A 59 -0.71 -15.31 11.77
N ASP A 60 -0.19 -14.21 12.33
CA ASP A 60 0.54 -13.17 11.59
C ASP A 60 1.78 -13.75 10.90
N GLY A 61 2.53 -14.60 11.60
CA GLY A 61 3.68 -15.31 11.04
C GLY A 61 3.31 -16.28 9.91
N LEU A 62 2.18 -17.00 10.03
CA LEU A 62 1.69 -17.91 9.01
C LEU A 62 1.18 -17.16 7.77
N SER A 63 0.52 -16.02 8.00
CA SER A 63 0.02 -15.13 6.95
C SER A 63 1.16 -14.48 6.17
N LEU A 64 2.18 -13.94 6.83
CA LEU A 64 3.38 -13.37 6.18
C LEU A 64 4.19 -14.40 5.39
N ALA A 65 4.12 -15.68 5.76
CA ALA A 65 4.78 -16.74 5.00
C ALA A 65 4.16 -16.91 3.60
N THR A 66 2.88 -16.58 3.41
CA THR A 66 2.21 -16.69 2.11
C THR A 66 2.82 -15.78 1.05
N ILE A 67 3.46 -14.66 1.43
CA ILE A 67 4.20 -13.77 0.50
C ILE A 67 5.33 -14.51 -0.23
N THR A 68 5.84 -15.60 0.36
CA THR A 68 6.91 -16.39 -0.27
C THR A 68 6.43 -17.36 -1.35
N ASN A 69 5.11 -17.51 -1.53
CA ASN A 69 4.52 -18.33 -2.58
C ASN A 69 4.73 -17.72 -3.98
N GLU A 70 4.13 -18.35 -5.00
CA GLU A 70 4.24 -17.89 -6.39
C GLU A 70 3.31 -16.70 -6.74
N THR A 71 2.43 -16.30 -5.82
CA THR A 71 1.46 -15.20 -6.01
C THR A 71 1.74 -14.01 -5.11
N LEU A 72 2.87 -14.01 -4.40
CA LEU A 72 3.30 -12.95 -3.49
C LEU A 72 2.25 -12.63 -2.41
N GLY A 73 1.45 -13.61 -2.00
CA GLY A 73 0.38 -13.43 -1.02
C GLY A 73 -0.93 -12.85 -1.57
N PHE A 74 -1.04 -12.63 -2.88
CA PHE A 74 -2.30 -12.31 -3.57
C PHE A 74 -2.97 -13.58 -4.12
N GLU A 75 -4.19 -13.48 -4.64
CA GLU A 75 -4.80 -14.61 -5.37
C GLU A 75 -4.23 -14.75 -6.78
N ARG A 76 -4.05 -13.63 -7.48
CA ARG A 76 -3.48 -13.59 -8.83
C ARG A 76 -2.46 -12.46 -8.99
N ILE A 77 -1.57 -12.61 -9.96
CA ILE A 77 -0.72 -11.54 -10.45
C ILE A 77 -0.99 -11.42 -11.95
N PHE A 78 -1.38 -10.26 -12.42
CA PHE A 78 -1.57 -9.96 -13.83
C PHE A 78 -0.46 -9.03 -14.32
N CYS A 79 0.08 -9.29 -15.51
CA CYS A 79 0.94 -8.37 -16.23
C CYS A 79 0.26 -7.94 -17.53
N ILE A 80 0.17 -6.62 -17.73
CA ILE A 80 -0.38 -6.00 -18.94
C ILE A 80 0.76 -5.83 -19.93
N ASN A 81 0.63 -6.46 -21.09
CA ASN A 81 1.62 -6.40 -22.16
C ASN A 81 0.91 -6.35 -23.52
N LEU A 82 1.38 -5.49 -24.43
CA LEU A 82 0.91 -5.51 -25.81
C LEU A 82 1.33 -6.85 -26.46
N PRO A 83 0.41 -7.59 -27.12
CA PRO A 83 0.77 -8.83 -27.82
C PRO A 83 1.88 -8.67 -28.87
N SER A 84 2.05 -7.45 -29.40
CA SER A 84 3.11 -7.08 -30.34
C SER A 84 4.49 -6.86 -29.69
N ARG A 85 4.59 -6.94 -28.36
CA ARG A 85 5.82 -6.73 -27.57
C ARG A 85 6.26 -8.03 -26.85
N PRO A 86 6.55 -9.12 -27.58
CA PRO A 86 7.00 -10.38 -26.96
C PRO A 86 8.35 -10.21 -26.25
N ASP A 87 9.17 -9.25 -26.65
CA ASP A 87 10.45 -8.94 -26.02
C ASP A 87 10.31 -8.55 -24.53
N LYS A 88 9.27 -7.79 -24.19
CA LYS A 88 8.96 -7.42 -22.80
C LYS A 88 8.35 -8.60 -22.04
N ARG A 89 7.51 -9.39 -22.70
CA ARG A 89 6.92 -10.61 -22.14
C ARG A 89 7.98 -11.64 -21.76
N ASP A 90 9.01 -11.80 -22.59
CA ASP A 90 10.15 -12.68 -22.31
C ASP A 90 10.90 -12.21 -21.05
N ALA A 91 11.15 -10.90 -20.91
CA ALA A 91 11.84 -10.33 -19.76
C ALA A 91 11.07 -10.57 -18.44
N ILE A 92 9.77 -10.27 -18.41
CA ILE A 92 8.93 -10.51 -17.21
C ILE A 92 8.82 -12.00 -16.90
N THR A 93 8.66 -12.86 -17.91
CA THR A 93 8.56 -14.31 -17.73
C THR A 93 9.84 -14.86 -17.10
N LEU A 94 11.00 -14.49 -17.64
CA LEU A 94 12.29 -14.96 -17.13
C LEU A 94 12.60 -14.37 -15.74
N GLY A 95 12.34 -13.07 -15.56
CA GLY A 95 12.50 -12.38 -14.29
C GLY A 95 11.70 -12.98 -13.16
N SER A 96 10.40 -13.14 -13.38
CA SER A 96 9.48 -13.69 -12.37
C SER A 96 9.84 -15.13 -12.03
N SER A 97 10.29 -15.92 -13.02
CA SER A 97 10.80 -17.27 -12.79
C SER A 97 12.03 -17.30 -11.86
N VAL A 98 13.02 -16.41 -12.05
CA VAL A 98 14.22 -16.42 -11.19
C VAL A 98 13.95 -15.89 -9.78
N THR A 99 12.94 -15.04 -9.61
CA THR A 99 12.47 -14.56 -8.29
C THR A 99 11.29 -15.36 -7.72
N GLN A 100 10.91 -16.45 -8.40
CA GLN A 100 9.96 -17.46 -7.96
C GLN A 100 8.53 -16.91 -7.72
N PHE A 101 8.03 -16.10 -8.64
CA PHE A 101 6.60 -15.80 -8.73
C PHE A 101 6.11 -15.95 -10.17
N ARG A 102 4.80 -15.97 -10.37
CA ARG A 102 4.19 -16.20 -11.68
C ARG A 102 3.19 -15.10 -12.01
N VAL A 103 3.18 -14.69 -13.27
CA VAL A 103 2.19 -13.76 -13.82
C VAL A 103 1.25 -14.46 -14.80
N ASP A 104 -0.01 -14.04 -14.77
CA ASP A 104 -0.98 -14.25 -15.84
C ASP A 104 -1.05 -13.00 -16.72
N TRP A 105 -1.44 -13.16 -17.97
CA TRP A 105 -1.38 -12.07 -18.95
C TRP A 105 -2.74 -11.40 -19.15
N ILE A 106 -2.70 -10.07 -19.26
CA ILE A 106 -3.77 -9.24 -19.80
C ILE A 106 -3.21 -8.60 -21.06
N ASP A 107 -3.86 -8.83 -22.19
CA ASP A 107 -3.44 -8.23 -23.45
C ASP A 107 -3.64 -6.71 -23.37
N GLY A 108 -2.57 -5.97 -23.64
CA GLY A 108 -2.59 -4.55 -23.90
C GLY A 108 -3.43 -4.26 -25.14
N VAL A 109 -3.98 -3.06 -25.22
CA VAL A 109 -4.88 -2.67 -26.30
C VAL A 109 -4.30 -1.46 -27.03
N SER A 110 -4.25 -1.51 -28.36
CA SER A 110 -3.99 -0.31 -29.16
C SER A 110 -5.28 0.49 -29.27
N SER A 111 -5.21 1.82 -29.17
CA SER A 111 -6.38 2.66 -29.40
C SER A 111 -6.95 2.49 -30.81
N GLU A 112 -6.11 2.12 -31.78
CA GLU A 112 -6.52 1.87 -33.17
C GLU A 112 -7.41 0.63 -33.33
N ASP A 113 -7.26 -0.35 -32.43
CA ASP A 113 -8.06 -1.58 -32.40
C ASP A 113 -9.39 -1.38 -31.65
N MET A 114 -9.65 -0.18 -31.13
CA MET A 114 -10.86 0.16 -30.38
C MET A 114 -11.81 1.00 -31.22
N SER A 115 -13.11 0.73 -31.09
CA SER A 115 -14.13 1.68 -31.53
C SER A 115 -13.97 2.99 -30.74
N PRO A 116 -13.93 4.17 -31.39
CA PRO A 116 -13.90 5.46 -30.69
C PRO A 116 -15.05 5.65 -29.69
N LYS A 117 -16.20 4.98 -29.92
CA LYS A 117 -17.33 4.96 -28.97
C LYS A 117 -17.03 4.25 -27.64
N ALA A 118 -15.93 3.51 -27.58
CA ALA A 118 -15.47 2.77 -26.40
C ALA A 118 -14.24 3.43 -25.74
N TYR A 119 -13.87 4.63 -26.17
CA TYR A 119 -12.87 5.45 -25.49
C TYR A 119 -13.35 5.83 -24.08
N PRO A 120 -12.45 6.29 -23.19
CA PRO A 120 -12.82 6.66 -21.83
C PRO A 120 -14.03 7.59 -21.80
N PRO A 121 -14.96 7.45 -20.85
CA PRO A 121 -16.05 8.39 -20.72
C PRO A 121 -15.53 9.84 -20.63
N ARG A 122 -16.26 10.77 -21.25
CA ARG A 122 -15.94 12.21 -21.21
C ARG A 122 -14.60 12.60 -21.84
N TYR A 123 -13.92 11.70 -22.56
CA TYR A 123 -12.58 11.99 -23.12
C TYR A 123 -12.56 13.15 -24.12
N ASP A 124 -13.69 13.44 -24.75
CA ASP A 124 -13.88 14.44 -25.81
C ASP A 124 -14.59 15.72 -25.32
N GLU A 125 -14.79 15.88 -24.01
CA GLU A 125 -15.37 17.09 -23.44
C GLU A 125 -14.51 18.34 -23.76
N PRO A 126 -15.16 19.49 -24.02
CA PRO A 126 -14.45 20.76 -24.17
C PRO A 126 -13.54 21.05 -22.97
N ASP A 127 -12.38 21.65 -23.23
CA ASP A 127 -11.36 22.02 -22.24
C ASP A 127 -10.65 20.86 -21.52
N ARG A 128 -10.92 19.60 -21.88
CA ARG A 128 -10.20 18.46 -21.32
C ARG A 128 -8.81 18.27 -21.97
N PRO A 129 -7.76 17.95 -21.18
CA PRO A 129 -6.47 17.58 -21.74
C PRO A 129 -6.58 16.39 -22.68
N ARG A 130 -5.98 16.50 -23.86
CA ARG A 130 -5.99 15.45 -24.87
C ARG A 130 -5.18 14.24 -24.39
N MET A 131 -5.77 13.06 -24.47
CA MET A 131 -5.07 11.79 -24.27
C MET A 131 -4.27 11.38 -25.51
N LEU A 132 -3.11 10.79 -25.28
CA LEU A 132 -2.32 10.09 -26.28
C LEU A 132 -2.98 8.74 -26.64
N ALA A 133 -2.69 8.25 -27.84
CA ALA A 133 -3.15 6.93 -28.28
C ALA A 133 -2.74 5.81 -27.30
N GLY A 134 -1.49 5.84 -26.82
CA GLY A 134 -1.00 4.89 -25.82
C GLY A 134 -1.71 5.00 -24.47
N GLU A 135 -2.13 6.20 -24.05
CA GLU A 135 -2.89 6.41 -22.81
C GLU A 135 -4.31 5.84 -22.90
N ILE A 136 -4.96 5.97 -24.06
CA ILE A 136 -6.28 5.37 -24.33
C ILE A 136 -6.17 3.83 -24.30
N GLY A 137 -5.13 3.29 -24.92
CA GLY A 137 -4.83 1.86 -24.91
C GLY A 137 -4.56 1.32 -23.50
N SER A 138 -3.70 2.01 -22.74
CA SER A 138 -3.40 1.69 -21.34
C SER A 138 -4.66 1.71 -20.47
N TRP A 139 -5.48 2.76 -20.59
CA TRP A 139 -6.78 2.84 -19.89
C TRP A 139 -7.62 1.60 -20.10
N ARG A 140 -7.77 1.18 -21.36
CA ARG A 140 -8.59 0.01 -21.71
C ARG A 140 -7.98 -1.28 -21.15
N ALA A 141 -6.66 -1.44 -21.22
CA ALA A 141 -5.97 -2.62 -20.72
C ALA A 141 -6.14 -2.78 -19.19
N HIS A 142 -6.02 -1.70 -18.42
CA HIS A 142 -6.28 -1.75 -16.98
C HIS A 142 -7.74 -2.04 -16.65
N LEU A 143 -8.70 -1.46 -17.37
CA LEU A 143 -10.12 -1.81 -17.18
C LEU A 143 -10.42 -3.26 -17.59
N ASN A 144 -9.69 -3.85 -18.54
CA ASN A 144 -9.80 -5.29 -18.85
C ASN A 144 -9.32 -6.15 -17.68
N ALA A 145 -8.24 -5.74 -16.99
CA ALA A 145 -7.80 -6.41 -15.77
C ALA A 145 -8.88 -6.33 -14.68
N MET A 146 -9.49 -5.16 -14.46
CA MET A 146 -10.61 -5.01 -13.52
C MET A 146 -11.82 -5.88 -13.90
N GLN A 147 -12.18 -5.93 -15.19
CA GLN A 147 -13.25 -6.80 -15.68
C GLN A 147 -12.96 -8.28 -15.42
N ARG A 148 -11.72 -8.71 -15.60
CA ARG A 148 -11.30 -10.08 -15.32
C ARG A 148 -11.42 -10.43 -13.84
N ILE A 149 -10.94 -9.55 -12.96
CA ILE A 149 -11.05 -9.70 -11.51
C ILE A 149 -12.53 -9.86 -11.10
N VAL A 150 -13.40 -9.00 -11.61
CA VAL A 150 -14.82 -9.02 -11.26
C VAL A 150 -15.53 -10.26 -11.82
N SER A 151 -15.27 -10.62 -13.07
CA SER A 151 -15.93 -11.77 -13.73
C SER A 151 -15.49 -13.12 -13.15
N GLU A 152 -14.20 -13.28 -12.83
CA GLU A 152 -13.65 -14.50 -12.24
C GLU A 152 -13.79 -14.54 -10.71
N ARG A 153 -14.25 -13.46 -10.07
CA ARG A 153 -14.36 -13.31 -8.61
C ARG A 153 -13.03 -13.45 -7.86
N ILE A 154 -11.97 -12.90 -8.45
CA ILE A 154 -10.62 -12.91 -7.86
C ILE A 154 -10.61 -11.96 -6.66
N THR A 155 -10.28 -12.47 -5.47
CA THR A 155 -10.34 -11.73 -4.20
C THR A 155 -9.33 -10.59 -4.12
N SER A 156 -8.13 -10.81 -4.65
CA SER A 156 -7.05 -9.82 -4.73
C SER A 156 -6.12 -10.11 -5.90
N ALA A 157 -5.70 -9.06 -6.60
CA ALA A 157 -4.75 -9.21 -7.69
C ALA A 157 -3.70 -8.10 -7.69
N LEU A 158 -2.44 -8.47 -7.91
CA LEU A 158 -1.37 -7.54 -8.25
C LEU A 158 -1.34 -7.32 -9.76
N ILE A 159 -1.44 -6.07 -10.20
CA ILE A 159 -1.35 -5.66 -11.60
C ILE A 159 0.03 -5.05 -11.85
N LEU A 160 0.70 -5.49 -12.91
CA LEU A 160 2.02 -5.05 -13.35
C LEU A 160 1.95 -4.51 -14.78
N GLU A 161 2.71 -3.46 -15.09
CA GLU A 161 3.02 -3.05 -16.47
C GLU A 161 4.21 -3.86 -17.01
N ASP A 162 4.36 -3.96 -18.33
CA ASP A 162 5.36 -4.83 -18.98
C ASP A 162 6.79 -4.29 -19.00
N ASP A 163 6.99 -3.05 -18.60
CA ASP A 163 8.29 -2.41 -18.42
C ASP A 163 8.66 -2.22 -16.94
N VAL A 164 8.00 -2.97 -16.04
CA VAL A 164 8.32 -2.98 -14.61
C VAL A 164 9.55 -3.84 -14.31
N ASP A 165 10.23 -3.51 -13.22
CA ASP A 165 11.25 -4.34 -12.60
C ASP A 165 11.16 -4.25 -11.07
N TRP A 166 11.86 -5.13 -10.39
CA TRP A 166 11.86 -5.23 -8.94
C TRP A 166 13.24 -5.62 -8.41
N ASP A 167 13.50 -5.29 -7.16
CA ASP A 167 14.68 -5.77 -6.46
C ASP A 167 14.64 -7.31 -6.34
N VAL A 168 15.77 -7.98 -6.50
CA VAL A 168 15.87 -9.46 -6.36
C VAL A 168 15.38 -9.99 -5.00
N THR A 169 15.29 -9.12 -3.99
CA THR A 169 14.75 -9.39 -2.66
C THR A 169 13.28 -8.98 -2.50
N LEU A 170 12.51 -8.87 -3.59
CA LEU A 170 11.12 -8.42 -3.59
C LEU A 170 10.26 -9.07 -2.51
N LYS A 171 10.38 -10.39 -2.32
CA LYS A 171 9.62 -11.13 -1.28
C LYS A 171 9.92 -10.62 0.13
N ASN A 172 11.17 -10.24 0.43
CA ASN A 172 11.53 -9.64 1.71
C ASN A 172 10.91 -8.25 1.85
N GLN A 173 11.01 -7.40 0.82
CA GLN A 173 10.41 -6.07 0.83
C GLN A 173 8.89 -6.13 1.00
N LEU A 174 8.22 -7.11 0.38
CA LEU A 174 6.78 -7.30 0.50
C LEU A 174 6.37 -7.79 1.90
N GLN A 175 7.20 -8.60 2.57
CA GLN A 175 6.98 -8.96 3.98
C GLN A 175 7.08 -7.74 4.90
N GLU A 176 8.03 -6.85 4.65
CA GLU A 176 8.20 -5.59 5.39
C GLU A 176 7.06 -4.62 5.09
N PHE A 177 6.66 -4.54 3.82
CA PHE A 177 5.51 -3.79 3.37
C PHE A 177 4.23 -4.24 4.07
N ALA A 178 3.98 -5.55 4.10
CA ALA A 178 2.85 -6.18 4.77
C ALA A 178 2.79 -5.83 6.27
N LEU A 179 3.92 -5.85 6.98
CA LEU A 179 3.97 -5.41 8.38
C LEU A 179 3.52 -3.94 8.53
N GLY A 180 3.99 -3.07 7.62
CA GLY A 180 3.56 -1.67 7.59
C GLY A 180 2.09 -1.50 7.24
N THR A 181 1.57 -2.22 6.23
CA THR A 181 0.14 -2.12 5.85
C THR A 181 -0.76 -2.58 6.98
N GLN A 182 -0.41 -3.69 7.63
CA GLN A 182 -1.14 -4.20 8.78
C GLN A 182 -1.11 -3.20 9.94
N ALA A 183 0.03 -2.59 10.24
CA ALA A 183 0.15 -1.62 11.35
C ALA A 183 -0.70 -0.35 11.14
N LEU A 184 -1.02 -0.01 9.89
CA LEU A 184 -1.82 1.17 9.54
C LEU A 184 -3.34 0.91 9.55
N GLN A 185 -3.74 -0.36 9.60
CA GLN A 185 -5.15 -0.75 9.57
C GLN A 185 -5.72 -0.90 10.99
N PRO A 186 -7.03 -0.67 11.19
CA PRO A 186 -7.68 -0.87 12.47
C PRO A 186 -7.51 -2.30 13.00
N GLU A 187 -7.44 -2.45 14.32
CA GLU A 187 -7.44 -3.77 14.97
C GLU A 187 -8.87 -4.31 15.09
N HIS A 188 -9.48 -4.61 13.94
CA HIS A 188 -10.81 -5.20 13.88
C HIS A 188 -10.68 -6.56 13.20
N HIS A 189 -10.67 -7.62 14.02
CA HIS A 189 -10.53 -9.05 13.66
C HIS A 189 -9.10 -9.53 13.35
N PRO A 190 -8.82 -10.85 13.46
CA PRO A 190 -7.53 -11.41 13.07
C PRO A 190 -7.30 -11.12 11.58
N LYS A 191 -6.17 -10.52 11.24
CA LYS A 191 -5.80 -10.23 9.85
C LYS A 191 -5.56 -11.55 9.13
N THR A 192 -6.43 -11.87 8.18
CA THR A 192 -6.42 -13.20 7.54
C THR A 192 -5.50 -13.26 6.33
N THR A 193 -5.21 -12.12 5.72
CA THR A 193 -4.31 -11.97 4.57
C THR A 193 -3.00 -11.28 4.97
N PRO A 194 -1.91 -11.50 4.21
CA PRO A 194 -0.60 -10.93 4.55
C PRO A 194 -0.62 -9.41 4.62
N TYR A 195 -1.37 -8.75 3.74
CA TYR A 195 -1.41 -7.29 3.67
C TYR A 195 -2.50 -6.64 4.53
N GLY A 196 -3.22 -7.44 5.32
CA GLY A 196 -4.44 -7.03 6.02
C GLY A 196 -5.64 -6.95 5.07
N ASP A 197 -6.84 -6.76 5.62
CA ASP A 197 -8.09 -6.87 4.87
C ASP A 197 -8.76 -5.51 4.61
N ASP A 198 -8.20 -4.42 5.18
CA ASP A 198 -8.78 -3.07 5.17
C ASP A 198 -8.10 -2.13 4.17
N TRP A 199 -7.96 -2.58 2.91
CA TRP A 199 -7.42 -1.79 1.80
C TRP A 199 -8.20 -2.03 0.50
N ASP A 200 -8.18 -1.05 -0.39
CA ASP A 200 -8.75 -1.14 -1.74
C ASP A 200 -7.64 -1.18 -2.79
N ILE A 201 -6.58 -0.36 -2.61
CA ILE A 201 -5.38 -0.36 -3.45
C ILE A 201 -4.11 -0.43 -2.59
N LEU A 202 -3.18 -1.31 -2.96
CA LEU A 202 -1.79 -1.25 -2.53
C LEU A 202 -0.95 -0.73 -3.69
N TRP A 203 -0.47 0.50 -3.61
CA TRP A 203 0.31 1.13 -4.68
C TRP A 203 1.79 0.81 -4.49
N LEU A 204 2.31 -0.16 -5.25
CA LEU A 204 3.65 -0.72 -5.07
C LEU A 204 4.67 -0.17 -6.08
N GLY A 205 4.19 0.35 -7.20
CA GLY A 205 4.92 0.87 -8.35
C GLY A 205 4.35 2.23 -8.76
N HIS A 206 5.05 3.31 -8.45
CA HIS A 206 4.62 4.67 -8.76
C HIS A 206 5.78 5.59 -9.13
N CYS A 207 5.45 6.69 -9.79
CA CYS A 207 6.33 7.82 -10.03
C CYS A 207 6.00 9.00 -9.10
N GLY A 208 5.42 8.75 -7.94
CA GLY A 208 5.19 9.78 -6.92
C GLY A 208 3.98 9.45 -6.06
N THR A 209 4.01 9.87 -4.81
CA THR A 209 2.92 9.61 -3.86
C THR A 209 2.86 10.73 -2.80
N LYS A 210 1.69 10.92 -2.20
CA LYS A 210 1.45 11.81 -1.05
C LYS A 210 0.70 11.04 0.03
N CYS A 211 1.28 10.93 1.21
CA CYS A 211 0.65 10.34 2.37
C CYS A 211 -0.45 11.24 2.92
N GLN A 212 -1.46 10.63 3.53
CA GLN A 212 -2.47 11.34 4.30
C GLN A 212 -1.81 12.08 5.47
N LYS A 213 -2.16 13.35 5.65
CA LYS A 213 -1.67 14.16 6.76
C LYS A 213 -2.37 13.76 8.07
N LYS A 214 -1.68 13.98 9.20
CA LYS A 214 -2.20 13.71 10.55
C LYS A 214 -2.61 12.25 10.80
N THR A 215 -2.13 11.32 9.99
CA THR A 215 -2.24 9.87 10.21
C THR A 215 -0.86 9.28 10.47
N PRO A 216 -0.73 8.24 11.30
CA PRO A 216 0.53 7.51 11.44
C PRO A 216 1.00 6.95 10.09
N PHE A 217 2.32 6.84 9.94
CA PHE A 217 2.99 6.14 8.84
C PHE A 217 4.09 5.25 9.41
N TYR A 218 4.38 4.16 8.73
CA TYR A 218 5.38 3.18 9.16
C TYR A 218 6.73 3.47 8.52
N ILE A 219 7.81 3.42 9.29
CA ILE A 219 9.17 3.67 8.79
C ILE A 219 10.03 2.43 9.02
N LEU A 220 10.55 1.88 7.93
CA LEU A 220 11.67 0.95 7.91
C LEU A 220 12.96 1.79 7.87
N LYS A 221 13.77 1.72 8.93
CA LYS A 221 15.04 2.46 9.02
C LYS A 221 16.17 1.61 8.46
N ASN A 222 17.10 2.23 7.74
CA ASN A 222 18.30 1.57 7.19
C ASN A 222 17.97 0.38 6.27
N ASP A 223 16.94 0.52 5.43
CA ASP A 223 16.60 -0.43 4.37
C ASP A 223 17.67 -0.38 3.25
N PRO A 224 18.47 -1.44 3.05
CA PRO A 224 19.52 -1.47 2.03
C PRO A 224 18.98 -1.54 0.60
N THR A 225 17.66 -1.69 0.44
CA THR A 225 16.94 -1.69 -0.84
C THR A 225 16.18 -0.38 -1.07
N SER A 226 16.24 0.57 -0.12
CA SER A 226 15.64 1.89 -0.28
C SER A 226 16.61 2.85 -0.98
N ILE A 227 16.20 3.28 -2.17
CA ILE A 227 16.93 4.25 -2.98
C ILE A 227 16.78 5.66 -2.36
N PRO A 228 17.86 6.43 -2.19
CA PRO A 228 17.74 7.80 -1.68
C PRO A 228 17.00 8.71 -2.67
N VAL A 229 16.38 9.79 -2.16
CA VAL A 229 15.50 10.69 -2.94
C VAL A 229 16.15 11.25 -4.21
N TYR A 230 17.42 11.66 -4.17
CA TYR A 230 18.13 12.18 -5.35
C TYR A 230 18.49 11.09 -6.38
N GLY A 231 18.38 9.81 -6.01
CA GLY A 231 18.52 8.68 -6.92
C GLY A 231 17.19 8.25 -7.56
N LEU A 232 16.06 8.82 -7.13
CA LEU A 232 14.76 8.52 -7.70
C LEU A 232 14.67 8.99 -9.16
N PRO A 233 13.90 8.29 -10.01
CA PRO A 233 13.49 8.86 -11.28
C PRO A 233 12.65 10.12 -11.06
N GLN A 234 12.30 10.80 -12.14
CA GLN A 234 11.42 11.96 -12.06
C GLN A 234 10.09 11.57 -11.40
N TYR A 235 9.88 12.06 -10.18
CA TYR A 235 8.63 11.89 -9.48
C TYR A 235 7.69 13.08 -9.74
N TRP A 236 6.45 12.79 -10.13
CA TRP A 236 5.43 13.76 -10.52
C TRP A 236 4.46 14.11 -9.37
N ALA A 237 4.56 13.41 -8.25
CA ALA A 237 3.84 13.73 -7.02
C ALA A 237 4.76 13.56 -5.80
N GLY A 238 4.58 14.45 -4.83
CA GLY A 238 5.30 14.43 -3.56
C GLY A 238 5.29 15.81 -2.88
N PRO A 239 6.07 15.98 -1.79
CA PRO A 239 6.72 14.90 -1.02
C PRO A 239 5.69 13.89 -0.49
N ALA A 240 6.14 12.68 -0.15
CA ALA A 240 5.30 11.64 0.43
C ALA A 240 4.78 12.08 1.80
N VAL A 241 5.66 12.37 2.77
CA VAL A 241 5.24 12.90 4.07
C VAL A 241 5.61 14.38 4.18
N HIS A 242 6.91 14.66 4.04
CA HIS A 242 7.53 15.97 4.10
C HIS A 242 9.01 15.82 3.71
N GLU A 243 9.62 16.83 3.07
CA GLU A 243 11.01 16.77 2.60
C GLU A 243 12.01 16.33 3.69
N LEU A 244 11.87 16.84 4.92
CA LEU A 244 12.72 16.46 6.05
C LEU A 244 12.66 14.97 6.42
N VAL A 245 11.51 14.31 6.22
CA VAL A 245 11.31 12.89 6.51
C VAL A 245 11.75 12.05 5.32
N ASP A 246 11.33 12.45 4.12
CA ASP A 246 11.60 11.75 2.87
C ASP A 246 13.11 11.75 2.54
N ASN A 247 13.84 12.83 2.88
CA ASN A 247 15.28 12.95 2.64
C ASN A 247 16.15 12.15 3.63
N ILE A 248 15.57 11.48 4.63
CA ILE A 248 16.34 10.59 5.50
C ILE A 248 16.74 9.36 4.66
N LYS A 249 18.04 9.31 4.32
CA LYS A 249 18.58 8.26 3.45
C LYS A 249 18.26 6.86 3.97
N HIS A 250 17.95 5.97 3.04
CA HIS A 250 17.70 4.55 3.30
C HIS A 250 16.54 4.26 4.26
N ASN A 251 15.67 5.23 4.49
CA ASN A 251 14.38 4.94 5.07
C ASN A 251 13.41 4.51 3.96
N ARG A 252 12.50 3.60 4.29
CA ARG A 252 11.31 3.35 3.49
C ARG A 252 10.09 3.66 4.34
N ILE A 253 9.24 4.50 3.81
CA ILE A 253 7.97 4.90 4.41
C ILE A 253 6.89 3.99 3.82
N ILE A 254 5.92 3.61 4.65
CA ILE A 254 4.67 2.97 4.23
C ILE A 254 3.56 3.78 4.88
N CYS A 255 2.58 4.21 4.10
CA CYS A 255 1.55 5.12 4.59
C CYS A 255 0.22 4.90 3.90
N LYS A 256 -0.87 5.32 4.55
CA LYS A 256 -2.12 5.60 3.84
C LYS A 256 -1.85 6.74 2.87
N THR A 257 -2.04 6.50 1.58
CA THR A 257 -1.79 7.50 0.55
C THR A 257 -3.09 8.22 0.20
N SER A 258 -3.01 9.54 0.04
CA SER A 258 -4.07 10.37 -0.53
C SER A 258 -3.89 10.55 -2.03
N LEU A 259 -2.73 10.26 -2.60
CA LEU A 259 -2.50 10.42 -4.04
C LEU A 259 -1.29 9.61 -4.45
N ALA A 260 -1.37 8.91 -5.57
CA ALA A 260 -0.22 8.37 -6.27
C ALA A 260 -0.44 8.49 -7.79
N VAL A 261 0.65 8.48 -8.54
CA VAL A 261 0.68 8.63 -10.00
C VAL A 261 1.64 7.61 -10.62
N CYS A 262 1.43 7.29 -11.90
CA CYS A 262 1.89 6.08 -12.59
C CYS A 262 1.35 4.78 -11.98
N SER A 263 1.05 3.81 -12.84
CA SER A 263 0.39 2.54 -12.47
C SER A 263 1.26 1.31 -12.67
N SER A 264 2.59 1.47 -12.64
CA SER A 264 3.54 0.40 -12.99
C SER A 264 3.40 -0.87 -12.14
N ALA A 265 3.00 -0.74 -10.87
CA ALA A 265 2.54 -1.87 -10.08
C ALA A 265 1.53 -1.45 -9.01
N TYR A 266 0.37 -2.10 -8.96
CA TYR A 266 -0.58 -1.92 -7.86
C TYR A 266 -1.40 -3.17 -7.61
N ALA A 267 -1.67 -3.48 -6.35
CA ALA A 267 -2.65 -4.50 -6.00
C ALA A 267 -4.03 -3.88 -5.81
N VAL A 268 -5.06 -4.64 -6.15
CA VAL A 268 -6.47 -4.24 -6.06
C VAL A 268 -7.29 -5.37 -5.44
N SER A 269 -8.21 -5.01 -4.53
CA SER A 269 -9.16 -5.97 -3.97
C SER A 269 -10.36 -6.18 -4.91
N PHE A 270 -11.07 -7.30 -4.78
CA PHE A 270 -12.28 -7.56 -5.58
C PHE A 270 -13.28 -6.39 -5.55
N ASN A 271 -13.58 -5.88 -4.35
CA ASN A 271 -14.51 -4.78 -4.15
C ASN A 271 -13.99 -3.48 -4.81
N ALA A 272 -12.69 -3.23 -4.72
CA ALA A 272 -12.06 -2.09 -5.37
C ALA A 272 -12.14 -2.19 -6.91
N ALA A 273 -11.97 -3.37 -7.49
CA ALA A 273 -12.15 -3.56 -8.94
C ALA A 273 -13.58 -3.24 -9.39
N GLN A 274 -14.60 -3.61 -8.60
CA GLN A 274 -16.00 -3.22 -8.88
C GLN A 274 -16.20 -1.70 -8.81
N LYS A 275 -15.68 -1.07 -7.75
CA LYS A 275 -15.70 0.40 -7.57
C LYS A 275 -15.03 1.12 -8.74
N ILE A 276 -13.86 0.65 -9.18
CA ILE A 276 -13.12 1.22 -10.30
C ILE A 276 -13.91 1.08 -11.60
N LEU A 277 -14.47 -0.10 -11.90
CA LEU A 277 -15.32 -0.26 -13.09
C LEU A 277 -16.54 0.66 -13.07
N ALA A 278 -17.17 0.82 -11.90
CA ALA A 278 -18.28 1.73 -11.72
C ALA A 278 -17.85 3.17 -12.04
N ALA A 279 -16.84 3.69 -11.34
CA ALA A 279 -16.41 5.09 -11.46
C ALA A 279 -15.79 5.42 -12.83
N LEU A 280 -15.05 4.47 -13.45
CA LEU A 280 -14.28 4.73 -14.66
C LEU A 280 -14.98 4.31 -15.96
N SER A 281 -16.10 3.59 -15.88
CA SER A 281 -16.76 3.07 -17.09
C SER A 281 -18.29 3.10 -17.04
N VAL A 282 -18.91 2.63 -15.96
CA VAL A 282 -20.35 2.35 -15.96
C VAL A 282 -21.17 3.54 -15.45
N LEU A 283 -20.70 4.20 -14.40
CA LEU A 283 -21.37 5.28 -13.68
C LEU A 283 -20.37 6.41 -13.36
N PRO A 284 -19.73 7.04 -14.36
CA PRO A 284 -18.84 8.18 -14.12
C PRO A 284 -19.66 9.39 -13.66
N ASP A 285 -19.33 9.91 -12.48
CA ASP A 285 -19.90 11.13 -11.91
C ASP A 285 -18.88 12.27 -11.92
N ASP A 286 -19.32 13.47 -11.54
CA ASP A 286 -18.47 14.67 -11.54
C ASP A 286 -17.40 14.64 -10.44
N GLU A 287 -17.59 13.81 -9.41
CA GLU A 287 -16.60 13.63 -8.33
C GLU A 287 -15.42 12.77 -8.79
N SER A 288 -15.70 11.64 -9.44
CA SER A 288 -14.69 10.77 -10.02
C SER A 288 -14.06 11.37 -11.29
N MET A 289 -14.87 11.92 -12.21
CA MET A 289 -14.45 12.54 -13.47
C MET A 289 -14.84 14.02 -13.60
N PRO A 290 -14.22 14.93 -12.83
CA PRO A 290 -14.48 16.36 -12.94
C PRO A 290 -14.29 16.87 -14.38
N PRO A 291 -15.12 17.83 -14.83
CA PRO A 291 -14.94 18.53 -16.10
C PRO A 291 -13.56 19.19 -16.21
N GLY A 292 -12.97 19.20 -17.40
CA GLY A 292 -11.70 19.87 -17.69
C GLY A 292 -10.44 19.24 -17.07
N GLN A 293 -10.54 18.13 -16.32
CA GLN A 293 -9.38 17.45 -15.74
C GLN A 293 -8.91 16.26 -16.59
N SER A 294 -7.65 15.83 -16.41
CA SER A 294 -7.18 14.61 -17.10
C SER A 294 -7.96 13.36 -16.67
N VAL A 295 -8.20 12.46 -17.63
CA VAL A 295 -8.81 11.13 -17.45
C VAL A 295 -7.87 10.00 -17.88
N VAL A 296 -6.56 10.24 -17.83
CA VAL A 296 -5.59 9.14 -17.91
C VAL A 296 -5.73 8.23 -16.67
N TYR A 297 -5.42 6.94 -16.83
CA TYR A 297 -5.83 5.90 -15.88
C TYR A 297 -5.28 6.10 -14.47
N ASP A 298 -3.97 6.34 -14.38
CA ASP A 298 -3.26 6.53 -13.12
C ASP A 298 -3.73 7.81 -12.39
N VAL A 299 -3.95 8.91 -13.11
CA VAL A 299 -4.49 10.15 -12.52
C VAL A 299 -5.89 9.94 -11.96
N MET A 300 -6.73 9.20 -12.68
CA MET A 300 -8.07 8.83 -12.22
C MET A 300 -8.03 7.95 -10.98
N LEU A 301 -7.18 6.91 -10.98
CA LEU A 301 -6.99 6.03 -9.83
C LEU A 301 -6.46 6.81 -8.61
N GLY A 302 -5.51 7.72 -8.83
CA GLY A 302 -4.99 8.63 -7.80
C GLY A 302 -6.07 9.52 -7.21
N ARG A 303 -6.96 10.09 -8.04
CA ARG A 303 -8.11 10.90 -7.56
C ARG A 303 -9.10 10.08 -6.74
N LEU A 304 -9.34 8.82 -7.10
CA LEU A 304 -10.19 7.93 -6.29
C LEU A 304 -9.57 7.66 -4.90
N CYS A 305 -8.24 7.66 -4.77
CA CYS A 305 -7.59 7.65 -3.47
C CYS A 305 -7.74 9.00 -2.73
N GLU A 306 -7.62 10.12 -3.45
CA GLU A 306 -7.67 11.48 -2.90
C GLU A 306 -9.02 11.83 -2.28
N THR A 307 -10.09 11.43 -2.96
CA THR A 307 -11.48 11.62 -2.50
C THR A 307 -11.87 10.67 -1.38
N GLY A 308 -11.04 9.66 -1.06
CA GLY A 308 -11.38 8.60 -0.11
C GLY A 308 -12.36 7.56 -0.67
N TYR A 309 -12.69 7.61 -1.97
CA TYR A 309 -13.50 6.60 -2.63
C TYR A 309 -12.84 5.21 -2.58
N LEU A 310 -11.51 5.19 -2.70
CA LEU A 310 -10.65 4.03 -2.48
C LEU A 310 -9.72 4.26 -1.28
N ARG A 311 -9.58 3.23 -0.44
CA ARG A 311 -8.58 3.20 0.63
C ARG A 311 -7.24 2.73 0.07
N CYS A 312 -6.30 3.65 -0.02
CA CYS A 312 -5.02 3.38 -0.67
C CYS A 312 -3.87 3.38 0.33
N ILE A 313 -2.97 2.40 0.22
CA ILE A 313 -1.72 2.33 0.97
C ILE A 313 -0.57 2.26 -0.03
N SER A 314 0.51 3.01 0.20
CA SER A 314 1.68 3.07 -0.68
C SER A 314 2.96 2.95 0.14
N SER A 315 4.06 2.57 -0.52
CA SER A 315 5.40 2.81 0.01
C SER A 315 5.97 4.12 -0.54
N HIS A 316 7.03 4.65 0.07
CA HIS A 316 7.91 5.66 -0.51
C HIS A 316 9.35 5.40 -0.03
N PRO A 317 10.34 5.23 -0.93
CA PRO A 317 10.19 5.04 -2.37
C PRO A 317 9.33 3.84 -2.78
N SER A 318 9.00 3.78 -4.06
CA SER A 318 8.32 2.66 -4.70
C SER A 318 9.05 1.31 -4.49
N LEU A 319 8.34 0.18 -4.46
CA LEU A 319 8.92 -1.17 -4.41
C LEU A 319 9.25 -1.71 -5.81
N PHE A 320 8.48 -1.28 -6.80
CA PHE A 320 8.69 -1.60 -8.20
C PHE A 320 9.21 -0.36 -8.92
N GLY A 321 10.16 -0.58 -9.83
CA GLY A 321 10.73 0.43 -10.69
C GLY A 321 10.51 0.09 -12.15
N ASN A 322 11.25 0.76 -13.03
CA ASN A 322 11.15 0.52 -14.47
C ASN A 322 12.41 -0.16 -14.99
N TRP A 323 12.24 -0.97 -16.02
CA TRP A 323 13.30 -1.58 -16.79
C TRP A 323 13.19 -1.23 -18.27
N LYS A 324 14.35 -0.95 -18.85
CA LYS A 324 14.52 -0.82 -20.29
C LYS A 324 15.70 -1.68 -20.73
N GLY A 325 15.43 -2.68 -21.55
CA GLY A 325 16.46 -3.49 -22.20
C GLY A 325 17.30 -2.66 -23.17
N ALA A 326 18.53 -3.10 -23.43
CA ALA A 326 19.42 -2.43 -24.38
C ALA A 326 18.82 -2.36 -25.79
N GLY A 327 19.15 -1.28 -26.50
CA GLY A 327 18.77 -1.08 -27.89
C GLY A 327 18.35 0.36 -28.19
N LEU A 328 17.42 0.52 -29.14
CA LEU A 328 16.99 1.83 -29.61
C LEU A 328 16.11 2.56 -28.57
N PRO A 329 16.07 3.90 -28.60
CA PRO A 329 15.20 4.73 -27.76
C PRO A 329 13.72 4.28 -27.78
N SER A 330 13.21 3.88 -28.94
CA SER A 330 11.85 3.37 -29.16
C SER A 330 11.49 2.10 -28.41
N LYS A 331 12.46 1.32 -27.91
CA LYS A 331 12.19 0.05 -27.19
C LYS A 331 11.56 0.24 -25.80
N GLY A 332 11.46 1.47 -25.31
CA GLY A 332 10.89 1.79 -24.00
C GLY A 332 9.36 1.60 -23.94
N SER A 333 8.73 2.43 -23.10
CA SER A 333 7.27 2.47 -22.94
C SER A 333 6.55 2.80 -24.25
N ASP A 334 5.42 2.14 -24.49
CA ASP A 334 4.56 2.33 -25.65
C ASP A 334 3.51 3.45 -25.43
N ILE A 335 3.49 4.10 -24.26
CA ILE A 335 2.63 5.26 -23.99
C ILE A 335 2.98 6.44 -24.90
N GLN A 336 4.28 6.65 -25.15
CA GLN A 336 4.81 7.71 -26.02
C GLN A 336 5.71 7.11 -27.08
N TYR A 337 5.46 7.43 -28.35
CA TYR A 337 6.36 7.04 -29.43
C TYR A 337 7.65 7.87 -29.41
N LYS A 338 8.80 7.19 -29.30
CA LYS A 338 10.13 7.79 -29.47
C LYS A 338 10.68 7.45 -30.84
N TYR A 339 10.90 8.46 -31.67
CA TYR A 339 11.50 8.30 -32.99
C TYR A 339 13.00 8.00 -32.89
N ASP A 340 13.46 6.93 -33.54
CA ASP A 340 14.86 6.47 -33.50
C ASP A 340 15.81 7.24 -34.41
N GLY A 341 15.31 8.24 -35.14
CA GLY A 341 16.09 8.94 -36.15
C GLY A 341 16.26 8.15 -37.46
N PRO A 342 16.90 8.77 -38.46
CA PRO A 342 17.30 8.10 -39.70
C PRO A 342 18.22 6.91 -39.44
N ARG A 343 18.21 5.91 -40.34
CA ARG A 343 18.99 4.66 -40.20
C ARG A 343 20.47 4.88 -39.88
N GLU A 344 21.07 5.92 -40.46
CA GLU A 344 22.49 6.27 -40.33
C GLU A 344 22.82 6.99 -39.00
N GLN A 345 21.80 7.48 -38.29
CA GLN A 345 21.94 8.29 -37.07
C GLN A 345 21.33 7.61 -35.83
N LYS A 346 21.05 6.31 -35.92
CA LYS A 346 20.49 5.56 -34.80
C LYS A 346 21.49 5.47 -33.65
N THR A 347 21.13 6.04 -32.51
CA THR A 347 21.86 5.90 -31.26
C THR A 347 21.34 4.69 -30.48
N PHE A 348 22.23 3.81 -30.05
CA PHE A 348 21.89 2.66 -29.22
C PHE A 348 22.20 2.97 -27.77
N GLU A 349 21.25 2.68 -26.89
CA GLU A 349 21.38 2.85 -25.45
C GLU A 349 21.65 1.49 -24.78
N GLY A 350 22.46 1.51 -23.72
CA GLY A 350 22.60 0.37 -22.84
C GLY A 350 21.29 0.06 -22.10
N ALA A 351 21.22 -1.14 -21.49
CA ALA A 351 20.11 -1.45 -20.61
C ALA A 351 20.14 -0.52 -19.38
N SER A 352 18.96 -0.14 -18.89
CA SER A 352 18.83 0.74 -17.73
C SER A 352 17.64 0.37 -16.88
N PHE A 353 17.73 0.69 -15.59
CA PHE A 353 16.63 0.58 -14.64
C PHE A 353 16.58 1.85 -13.77
N GLN A 354 15.43 2.11 -13.16
CA GLN A 354 15.22 3.27 -12.30
C GLN A 354 14.36 2.89 -11.09
N GLY A 355 14.57 3.58 -9.96
CA GLY A 355 13.73 3.42 -8.76
C GLY A 355 14.00 2.16 -7.91
N LEU A 356 15.07 1.42 -8.19
CA LEU A 356 15.44 0.16 -7.53
C LEU A 356 16.90 0.19 -7.08
N VAL A 357 17.31 -0.71 -6.19
CA VAL A 357 18.73 -0.85 -5.79
C VAL A 357 19.38 -2.05 -6.46
N TYR A 358 18.79 -3.23 -6.34
CA TYR A 358 19.29 -4.49 -6.91
C TYR A 358 18.31 -5.04 -7.96
N SER A 359 18.15 -4.31 -9.06
CA SER A 359 17.33 -4.70 -10.22
C SER A 359 17.51 -6.18 -10.58
N THR A 360 16.39 -6.89 -10.71
CA THR A 360 16.36 -8.31 -11.10
C THR A 360 16.87 -8.47 -12.52
N MET A 361 16.38 -7.62 -13.44
CA MET A 361 16.79 -7.68 -14.84
C MET A 361 18.28 -7.39 -15.03
N PHE A 362 18.83 -6.42 -14.28
CA PHE A 362 20.25 -6.09 -14.34
C PHE A 362 21.14 -7.22 -13.79
N ASN A 363 20.66 -7.96 -12.79
CA ASN A 363 21.40 -9.07 -12.18
C ASN A 363 21.08 -10.45 -12.80
N LEU A 364 20.30 -10.49 -13.88
CA LEU A 364 19.71 -11.72 -14.40
C LEU A 364 20.76 -12.79 -14.76
N GLY A 365 21.85 -12.41 -15.42
CA GLY A 365 22.94 -13.33 -15.75
C GLY A 365 23.52 -14.01 -14.51
N THR A 366 23.84 -13.23 -13.47
CA THR A 366 24.33 -13.76 -12.19
C THR A 366 23.35 -14.75 -11.55
N LEU A 367 22.05 -14.45 -11.61
CA LEU A 367 21.02 -15.32 -11.03
C LEU A 367 20.88 -16.64 -11.79
N LEU A 368 20.93 -16.60 -13.13
CA LEU A 368 20.86 -17.77 -13.99
C LEU A 368 22.07 -18.69 -13.83
N ASP A 369 23.24 -18.13 -13.58
CA ASP A 369 24.47 -18.88 -13.28
C ASP A 369 24.46 -19.48 -11.85
N GLY A 370 23.36 -19.35 -11.11
CA GLY A 370 23.23 -19.82 -9.73
C GLY A 370 23.97 -18.94 -8.70
N GLY A 371 24.46 -17.78 -9.14
CA GLY A 371 25.11 -16.79 -8.30
C GLY A 371 24.17 -16.25 -7.21
N ARG A 372 24.75 -15.96 -6.05
CA ARG A 372 24.02 -15.46 -4.87
C ARG A 372 24.46 -14.07 -4.43
N VAL A 373 25.38 -13.45 -5.16
CA VAL A 373 25.89 -12.10 -4.85
C VAL A 373 25.48 -11.19 -5.99
N VAL A 374 24.51 -10.32 -5.72
CA VAL A 374 24.01 -9.34 -6.69
C VAL A 374 24.69 -7.99 -6.47
N VAL A 375 24.65 -7.15 -7.49
CA VAL A 375 25.29 -5.82 -7.49
C VAL A 375 24.27 -4.72 -7.74
N SER A 376 24.54 -3.55 -7.17
CA SER A 376 23.80 -2.34 -7.48
C SER A 376 24.61 -1.44 -8.43
N ASN A 377 23.91 -0.79 -9.35
CA ASN A 377 24.44 0.30 -10.20
C ASN A 377 23.96 1.68 -9.72
N VAL A 378 23.40 1.76 -8.52
CA VAL A 378 22.91 3.02 -7.96
C VAL A 378 23.98 3.61 -7.05
N ASN A 379 24.21 4.91 -7.20
CA ASN A 379 25.16 5.63 -6.37
C ASN A 379 24.61 5.79 -4.94
N ASP A 380 25.51 5.81 -3.96
CA ASP A 380 25.18 6.07 -2.56
C ASP A 380 24.15 5.08 -1.99
N VAL A 381 24.37 3.79 -2.25
CA VAL A 381 23.61 2.69 -1.65
C VAL A 381 24.34 2.13 -0.44
N MET A 382 23.59 1.62 0.55
CA MET A 382 24.18 1.07 1.78
C MET A 382 25.13 -0.11 1.52
N LYS A 383 24.83 -0.93 0.50
CA LYS A 383 25.61 -2.13 0.16
C LYS A 383 25.76 -2.23 -1.36
N PRO A 384 26.92 -1.87 -1.95
CA PRO A 384 27.11 -1.99 -3.40
C PRO A 384 26.98 -3.44 -3.93
N LYS A 385 27.21 -4.43 -3.06
CA LYS A 385 27.01 -5.85 -3.32
C LYS A 385 26.19 -6.48 -2.20
N LEU A 386 25.25 -7.36 -2.55
CA LEU A 386 24.39 -8.04 -1.59
C LEU A 386 24.48 -9.57 -1.76
N ASP A 387 24.87 -10.27 -0.70
CA ASP A 387 24.77 -11.73 -0.63
C ASP A 387 23.36 -12.13 -0.19
N LEU A 388 22.61 -12.75 -1.10
CA LEU A 388 21.21 -13.14 -0.91
C LEU A 388 21.02 -14.10 0.28
N ARG A 389 22.05 -14.83 0.70
CA ARG A 389 22.00 -15.71 1.89
C ARG A 389 22.03 -14.95 3.21
N LYS A 390 22.47 -13.70 3.17
CA LYS A 390 22.63 -12.82 4.34
C LYS A 390 21.51 -11.79 4.44
N VAL A 391 20.55 -11.80 3.51
CA VAL A 391 19.39 -10.92 3.55
C VAL A 391 18.54 -11.30 4.76
N ARG A 392 18.20 -10.29 5.55
CA ARG A 392 17.34 -10.41 6.72
C ARG A 392 16.23 -9.39 6.57
N ARG A 393 15.03 -9.76 7.00
CA ARG A 393 13.92 -8.82 7.15
C ARG A 393 14.29 -7.75 8.18
N ILE A 394 13.90 -6.52 7.89
CA ILE A 394 13.99 -5.38 8.80
C ILE A 394 12.61 -5.11 9.38
N GLU A 395 12.55 -4.77 10.66
CA GLU A 395 11.31 -4.33 11.29
C GLU A 395 11.33 -2.81 11.42
N GLY A 396 10.19 -2.20 11.11
CA GLY A 396 9.98 -0.77 11.28
C GLY A 396 9.07 -0.48 12.47
N GLY A 397 8.62 0.77 12.54
CA GLY A 397 7.66 1.21 13.55
C GLY A 397 6.74 2.30 13.04
N LEU A 398 5.60 2.47 13.70
CA LEU A 398 4.71 3.59 13.43
C LEU A 398 5.33 4.90 13.93
N HIS A 399 5.15 5.95 13.15
CA HIS A 399 5.59 7.29 13.46
C HIS A 399 4.50 8.29 13.08
N VAL A 400 4.53 9.47 13.70
CA VAL A 400 3.71 10.62 13.35
C VAL A 400 4.63 11.83 13.21
N LEU A 401 4.34 12.69 12.23
CA LEU A 401 4.98 13.98 12.08
C LEU A 401 4.03 15.06 12.62
N ASP A 402 4.50 15.81 13.61
CA ASP A 402 3.90 17.09 13.96
C ASP A 402 4.30 18.10 12.89
N TYR A 403 3.32 18.63 12.15
CA TYR A 403 3.57 19.57 11.04
C TYR A 403 3.75 21.02 11.51
N GLU A 404 3.44 21.33 12.77
CA GLU A 404 3.66 22.67 13.35
C GLU A 404 5.07 22.74 13.94
N GLU A 405 5.44 21.73 14.73
CA GLU A 405 6.75 21.67 15.39
C GLU A 405 7.83 20.99 14.54
N MET A 406 7.44 20.34 13.43
CA MET A 406 8.32 19.54 12.57
C MET A 406 9.04 18.41 13.32
N VAL A 407 8.38 17.84 14.33
CA VAL A 407 8.92 16.76 15.17
C VAL A 407 8.38 15.41 14.72
N LEU A 408 9.30 14.51 14.36
CA LEU A 408 9.00 13.11 14.06
C LEU A 408 9.04 12.27 15.35
N SER A 409 7.91 11.66 15.71
CA SER A 409 7.77 10.85 16.94
C SER A 409 7.37 9.42 16.63
N SER A 410 7.91 8.45 17.38
CA SER A 410 7.45 7.05 17.33
C SER A 410 6.08 6.91 17.99
N VAL A 411 5.24 6.03 17.47
CA VAL A 411 3.97 5.64 18.06
C VAL A 411 4.08 4.19 18.52
N GLY A 412 4.05 3.98 19.84
CA GLY A 412 4.19 2.66 20.46
C GLY A 412 5.50 2.51 21.20
#